data_AF-A0A3A4UKI9-F1
#
_entry.id   AF-A0A3A4UKI9-F1
#
_cell.length_a   1.000
_cell.length_b   1.000
_cell.length_c   1.000
_cell.angle_alpha   90.00
_cell.angle_beta   90.00
_cell.angle_gamma   90.00
#
_symmetry.space_group_name_H-M   'P 1'
#
loop_
_entity.id
_entity.type
_entity.pdbx_description
1 polymer ?
#
loop_
_entity_poly.entity_id
_entity_poly.type
_entity_poly.pdbx_seq_one_letter_code
_entity_poly.pdbx_strand_id
1 'polypeptide(L)'
;MVHRVGALLLAVIGAFAVGGFLVNFDVITGQYYASGGGEWYYGPQPAQLPPDQACIYQGFEPVEPWHVYTNEYGTLLSVCKANGQLIGVPLVQTVYVWP
;
A
#
# COMPACT_ATOMS: atom_id res chain seq x y z
N MET A 1 -24.26 -6.65 -43.80
CA MET A 1 -23.10 -7.17 -43.03
C MET A 1 -22.45 -6.12 -42.12
N VAL A 2 -22.37 -4.85 -42.52
CA VAL A 2 -21.72 -3.75 -41.75
C VAL A 2 -22.31 -3.53 -40.34
N HIS A 3 -23.63 -3.66 -40.16
CA HIS A 3 -24.27 -3.40 -38.86
C HIS A 3 -23.97 -4.46 -37.79
N ARG A 4 -23.66 -5.71 -38.21
CA ARG A 4 -23.29 -6.80 -37.28
C ARG A 4 -21.88 -6.61 -36.74
N VAL A 5 -20.98 -6.07 -37.55
CA VAL A 5 -19.59 -5.77 -37.15
C VAL A 5 -19.54 -4.55 -36.21
N GLY A 6 -20.36 -3.52 -36.47
CA GLY A 6 -20.47 -2.36 -35.58
C GLY A 6 -21.01 -2.70 -34.18
N ALA A 7 -22.03 -3.56 -34.11
CA ALA A 7 -22.54 -4.05 -32.83
C ALA A 7 -21.51 -4.91 -32.07
N LEU A 8 -20.71 -5.70 -32.81
CA LEU A 8 -19.64 -6.51 -32.21
C LEU A 8 -18.53 -5.64 -31.62
N LEU A 9 -18.14 -4.58 -32.31
CA LEU A 9 -17.13 -3.63 -31.82
C LEU A 9 -17.61 -2.87 -30.58
N LEU A 10 -18.88 -2.47 -30.53
CA LEU A 10 -19.48 -1.85 -29.35
C LEU A 10 -19.52 -2.80 -28.14
N ALA A 11 -19.83 -4.08 -28.37
CA ALA A 11 -19.79 -5.10 -27.31
C ALA A 11 -18.36 -5.31 -26.76
N VAL A 12 -17.35 -5.29 -27.64
CA VAL A 12 -15.94 -5.40 -27.25
C VAL A 12 -15.48 -4.18 -26.44
N ILE A 13 -15.82 -2.97 -26.88
CA ILE A 13 -15.50 -1.74 -26.14
C ILE A 13 -16.21 -1.72 -24.78
N GLY A 14 -17.48 -2.15 -24.72
CA GLY A 14 -18.21 -2.32 -23.46
C GLY A 14 -17.56 -3.33 -22.52
N ALA A 15 -17.05 -4.44 -23.03
CA ALA A 15 -16.34 -5.44 -22.24
C ALA A 15 -15.01 -4.92 -21.67
N PHE A 16 -14.24 -4.13 -22.44
CA PHE A 16 -13.03 -3.48 -21.94
C PHE A 16 -13.32 -2.38 -20.92
N ALA A 17 -14.40 -1.61 -21.10
CA ALA A 17 -14.81 -0.59 -20.14
C ALA A 17 -15.26 -1.21 -18.80
N VAL A 18 -16.06 -2.29 -18.84
CA VAL A 18 -16.48 -3.03 -17.63
C VAL A 18 -15.29 -3.77 -17.00
N GLY A 19 -14.43 -4.39 -17.80
CA GLY A 19 -13.22 -5.05 -17.34
C GLY A 19 -12.23 -4.10 -16.68
N GLY A 20 -12.05 -2.89 -17.23
CA GLY A 20 -11.22 -1.84 -16.64
C GLY A 20 -11.80 -1.22 -15.37
N PHE A 21 -13.13 -1.20 -15.22
CA PHE A 21 -13.80 -0.70 -14.02
C PHE A 21 -13.80 -1.71 -12.86
N LEU A 22 -13.72 -3.02 -13.15
CA LEU A 22 -13.60 -4.07 -12.13
C LEU A 22 -12.19 -4.21 -11.54
N VAL A 23 -11.18 -3.53 -12.11
CA VAL A 23 -9.79 -3.55 -11.58
C VAL A 23 -9.56 -2.47 -10.52
N ASN A 24 -10.61 -1.88 -9.95
CA ASN A 24 -10.48 -0.86 -8.92
C ASN A 24 -10.93 -1.40 -7.57
N PHE A 25 -9.97 -1.35 -6.64
CA PHE A 25 -10.06 -1.62 -5.21
C PHE A 25 -10.08 -3.09 -4.78
N ASP A 26 -9.22 -3.92 -5.39
CA ASP A 26 -8.41 -4.75 -4.50
C ASP A 26 -7.56 -3.75 -3.71
N VAL A 27 -8.05 -3.43 -2.51
CA VAL A 27 -7.21 -2.93 -1.43
C VAL A 27 -5.97 -3.80 -1.52
N ILE A 28 -4.82 -3.20 -1.83
CA ILE A 28 -3.55 -3.86 -1.65
C ILE A 28 -3.42 -3.97 -0.13
N THR A 29 -4.16 -4.91 0.46
CA THR A 29 -3.74 -5.63 1.65
C THR A 29 -2.58 -6.48 1.15
N GLY A 30 -1.49 -5.79 0.76
CA GLY A 30 -0.22 -6.41 0.48
C GLY A 30 0.00 -7.29 1.68
N GLN A 31 0.02 -8.60 1.43
CA GLN A 31 0.13 -9.59 2.47
C GLN A 31 1.29 -9.13 3.35
N TYR A 32 0.98 -8.75 4.59
CA TYR A 32 2.01 -8.52 5.58
C TYR A 32 2.64 -9.89 5.72
N TYR A 33 3.75 -10.10 5.02
CA TYR A 33 4.67 -11.16 5.36
C TYR A 33 5.26 -10.72 6.69
N ALA A 34 4.52 -10.98 7.77
CA ALA A 34 5.12 -11.22 9.05
C ALA A 34 6.12 -12.33 8.76
N SER A 35 7.40 -11.98 8.65
CA SER A 35 8.50 -12.93 8.67
C SER A 35 8.53 -13.51 10.08
N GLY A 36 7.50 -14.28 10.41
CA GLY A 36 7.32 -14.98 11.66
C GLY A 36 8.36 -16.08 11.72
N GLY A 37 9.31 -15.93 12.64
CA GLY A 37 10.29 -16.96 12.95
C GLY A 37 11.66 -16.47 13.43
N GLY A 38 11.95 -15.17 13.37
CA GLY A 38 13.19 -14.61 13.93
C GLY A 38 13.09 -14.38 15.43
N GLU A 39 14.11 -14.76 16.19
CA GLU A 39 14.27 -14.29 17.57
C GLU A 39 14.49 -12.76 17.54
N TRP A 40 13.71 -12.02 18.34
CA TRP A 40 13.96 -10.60 18.57
C TRP A 40 15.22 -10.49 19.42
N TYR A 41 16.23 -9.79 18.91
CA TYR A 41 17.46 -9.51 19.66
C TYR A 41 17.39 -8.07 20.15
N TYR A 42 17.91 -7.82 21.35
CA TYR A 42 18.01 -6.46 21.87
C TYR A 42 18.87 -5.57 20.95
N GLY A 43 18.41 -4.34 20.73
CA GLY A 43 19.06 -3.36 19.86
C GLY A 43 18.28 -3.03 18.59
N PRO A 44 18.94 -2.40 17.61
CA PRO A 44 18.32 -1.94 16.36
C PRO A 44 18.09 -3.11 15.40
N GLN A 45 16.85 -3.29 14.94
CA GLN A 45 16.47 -4.36 14.01
C GLN A 45 15.56 -3.83 12.89
N PRO A 46 15.74 -4.23 11.62
CA PRO A 46 14.78 -3.92 10.58
C PRO A 46 13.49 -4.71 10.82
N ALA A 47 12.37 -4.01 10.95
CA ALA A 47 11.04 -4.61 11.08
C ALA A 47 10.07 -3.96 10.11
N GLN A 48 9.16 -4.76 9.56
CA GLN A 48 8.01 -4.25 8.82
C GLN A 48 6.91 -3.91 9.82
N LEU A 49 6.62 -2.62 9.97
CA LEU A 49 5.57 -2.11 10.83
C LEU A 49 4.24 -2.02 10.07
N PRO A 50 3.10 -2.17 10.76
CA PRO A 50 1.81 -1.72 10.27
C PRO A 50 1.82 -0.22 9.92
N PRO A 51 0.95 0.27 9.01
CA PRO A 51 0.99 1.65 8.51
C PRO A 51 0.81 2.73 9.57
N ASP A 52 -0.06 2.48 10.54
CA ASP A 52 -0.29 3.35 11.69
C ASP A 52 0.93 3.36 12.63
N GLN A 53 1.47 2.18 12.95
CA GLN A 53 2.66 2.05 13.80
C GLN A 53 3.90 2.66 13.17
N ALA A 54 4.04 2.57 11.84
CA ALA A 54 5.12 3.23 11.11
C ALA A 54 5.10 4.75 11.29
N CYS A 55 3.91 5.37 11.27
CA CYS A 55 3.74 6.80 11.55
C CYS A 55 4.07 7.12 13.02
N ILE A 56 3.46 6.37 13.95
CA ILE A 56 3.60 6.60 15.40
C ILE A 56 5.06 6.45 15.84
N TYR A 57 5.76 5.43 15.34
CA TYR A 57 7.16 5.16 15.68
C TYR A 57 8.09 6.32 15.28
N GLN A 58 7.78 7.01 14.17
CA GLN A 58 8.52 8.19 13.71
C GLN A 58 7.99 9.51 14.31
N GLY A 59 6.98 9.46 15.19
CA GLY A 59 6.40 10.64 15.83
C GLY A 59 5.43 11.43 14.95
N PHE A 60 4.83 10.79 13.94
CA PHE A 60 3.85 11.41 13.04
C PHE A 60 2.42 10.94 13.32
N GLU A 61 1.45 11.78 12.93
CA GLU A 61 0.03 11.43 13.03
C GLU A 61 -0.35 10.43 11.92
N PRO A 62 -0.93 9.25 12.24
CA PRO A 62 -1.47 8.38 11.21
C PRO A 62 -2.71 9.01 10.57
N VAL A 63 -2.89 8.78 9.26
CA VAL A 63 -4.06 9.26 8.51
C VAL A 63 -5.06 8.11 8.35
N GLU A 64 -6.32 8.36 8.64
CA GLU A 64 -7.42 7.42 8.39
C GLU A 64 -8.26 7.84 7.17
N PRO A 65 -8.63 6.92 6.27
CA PRO A 65 -8.23 5.51 6.25
C PRO A 65 -6.73 5.34 5.93
N TRP A 66 -6.13 4.25 6.42
CA TRP A 66 -4.70 3.99 6.19
C TRP A 66 -4.42 3.85 4.70
N HIS A 67 -3.46 4.64 4.21
CA HIS A 67 -3.02 4.61 2.82
C HIS A 67 -1.56 4.21 2.74
N VAL A 68 -1.28 3.25 1.86
CA VAL A 68 0.07 2.75 1.59
C VAL A 68 0.32 2.88 0.09
N TYR A 69 1.52 3.29 -0.29
CA TYR A 69 1.95 3.36 -1.68
C TYR A 69 3.41 2.93 -1.82
N THR A 70 3.80 2.58 -3.05
CA THR A 70 5.17 2.24 -3.39
C THR A 70 5.81 3.41 -4.13
N ASN A 71 7.01 3.83 -3.73
CA ASN A 71 7.75 4.85 -4.48
C ASN A 71 8.48 4.27 -5.71
N GLU A 72 9.15 5.13 -6.48
CA GLU A 72 9.95 4.78 -7.65
C GLU A 72 11.11 3.80 -7.35
N TYR A 73 11.50 3.66 -6.09
CA TYR A 73 12.54 2.75 -5.62
C TYR A 73 12.00 1.41 -5.09
N GLY A 74 10.69 1.16 -5.19
CA GLY A 74 10.08 -0.07 -4.68
C GLY A 74 9.87 -0.10 -3.16
N THR A 75 10.05 1.02 -2.47
CA THR A 75 9.85 1.11 -1.01
C THR A 75 8.37 1.29 -0.69
N LEU A 76 7.84 0.46 0.21
CA LEU A 76 6.49 0.58 0.75
C LEU A 76 6.44 1.70 1.80
N LEU A 77 5.60 2.70 1.57
CA LEU A 77 5.45 3.91 2.38
C LEU A 77 4.01 4.03 2.89
N SER A 78 3.82 4.30 4.18
CA SER A 78 2.58 4.74 4.80
C SER A 78 2.40 6.25 4.63
N VAL A 79 1.17 6.70 4.36
CA VAL A 79 0.83 8.13 4.35
C VAL A 79 0.56 8.59 5.79
N CYS A 80 1.41 9.47 6.28
CA CYS A 80 1.30 10.07 7.60
C CYS A 80 1.12 11.60 7.48
N LYS A 81 0.82 12.25 8.60
CA LYS A 81 0.67 13.70 8.68
C LYS A 81 1.70 14.30 9.64
N ALA A 82 2.42 15.30 9.15
CA ALA A 82 3.39 16.08 9.90
C ALA A 82 3.05 17.56 9.72
N ASN A 83 2.71 18.26 10.81
CA ASN A 83 2.41 19.71 10.79
C ASN A 83 1.36 20.12 9.75
N GLY A 84 0.34 19.28 9.52
CA GLY A 84 -0.71 19.56 8.53
C GLY A 84 -0.38 19.14 7.09
N GLN A 85 0.82 18.64 6.81
CA GLN A 85 1.24 18.14 5.50
C GLN A 85 1.25 16.61 5.47
N LEU A 86 0.91 16.05 4.31
CA LEU A 86 1.01 14.60 4.08
C LEU A 86 2.45 14.24 3.70
N ILE A 87 2.98 13.21 4.37
CA ILE A 87 4.32 12.69 4.14
C ILE A 87 4.29 11.17 3.99
N GLY A 88 5.23 10.63 3.22
CA GLY A 88 5.43 9.18 3.09
C GLY A 88 6.46 8.68 4.10
N VAL A 89 6.09 7.70 4.91
CA VAL A 89 6.95 7.10 5.93
C VAL A 89 7.16 5.62 5.63
N PRO A 90 8.41 5.11 5.54
CA PRO A 90 8.66 3.72 5.17
C PRO A 90 8.06 2.74 6.17
N LEU A 91 7.47 1.66 5.66
CA LEU A 91 6.90 0.59 6.50
C LEU A 91 7.99 -0.30 7.08
N VAL A 92 9.08 -0.50 6.34
CA VAL A 92 10.27 -1.21 6.83
C VAL A 92 11.21 -0.17 7.44
N GLN A 93 11.37 -0.23 8.76
CA GLN A 93 12.20 0.71 9.51
C GLN A 93 13.06 -0.04 10.53
N THR A 94 14.13 0.61 11.00
CA THR A 94 14.92 0.10 12.12
C THR A 94 14.20 0.42 13.43
N VAL A 95 13.68 -0.61 14.09
CA VAL A 95 13.07 -0.53 15.43
C VAL A 95 14.10 -0.86 16.53
N TYR A 96 14.01 -0.17 17.67
CA TYR A 96 14.83 -0.49 18.84
C TYR A 96 14.07 -1.39 19.81
N VAL A 97 14.60 -2.59 20.05
CA VAL A 97 14.09 -3.54 21.03
C VAL A 97 14.89 -3.39 22.32
N TRP A 98 14.24 -3.00 23.41
CA TRP A 98 14.85 -2.85 24.73
C TRP A 98 14.56 -4.06 25.63
N PRO A 99 15.45 -4.37 26.59
CA PRO A 99 15.23 -5.39 27.62
C PRO A 99 14.12 -5.06 28.60
#